data_AF-A0A7X9E574-F1
#
_entry.id   AF-A0A7X9E574-F1
#
_cell.length_a   1.000
_cell.length_b   1.000
_cell.length_c   1.000
_cell.angle_alpha   90.00
_cell.angle_beta   90.00
_cell.angle_gamma   90.00
#
_symmetry.space_group_name_H-M   'P 1'
#
loop_
_entity.id
_entity.type
_entity.pdbx_description
1 polymer ?
#
loop_
_entity_poly.entity_id
_entity_poly.type
_entity_poly.pdbx_seq_one_letter_code
_entity_poly.pdbx_strand_id
1 'polypeptide(L)'
;MKKILIVITTLLLSISVTRGQTFTISGDQFLLNGKPFRIFSGEMHYNRIPKEYWKDRLTKLKAAGLNTVCTYVFWNEHEPSPGKFDFTGNLDIAEYIRIAHSLGLKVLLRPGPYVCSEWDLGGLPAWLLKNPEIKLRCMDKNYMSAVERYFIRLGSELKDLQITHGGPIIMVQVENEYGSYGNDKEYMSELKSIIRKAGFDVELFTSDGPAHYLLESGTLDDVV
;
A
#
# COMPACT_ATOMS: atom_id res chain seq x y z
N MET A 1 -38.86 59.30 19.25
CA MET A 1 -38.72 57.87 19.60
C MET A 1 -38.06 57.15 18.43
N LYS A 2 -36.77 56.80 18.52
CA LYS A 2 -36.01 56.14 17.44
C LYS A 2 -36.25 54.62 17.51
N LYS A 3 -36.75 54.02 16.42
CA LYS A 3 -36.86 52.56 16.28
C LYS A 3 -35.49 52.02 15.84
N ILE A 4 -34.90 51.15 16.65
CA ILE A 4 -33.67 50.41 16.30
C ILE A 4 -34.11 49.12 15.63
N LEU A 5 -33.66 48.91 14.39
CA LEU A 5 -33.88 47.67 13.63
C LEU A 5 -32.64 46.80 13.80
N ILE A 6 -32.78 45.66 14.48
CA ILE A 6 -31.70 44.67 14.63
C ILE A 6 -31.84 43.66 13.49
N VAL A 7 -30.87 43.66 12.56
CA VAL A 7 -30.75 42.64 11.53
C VAL A 7 -29.87 41.53 12.08
N ILE A 8 -30.46 40.35 12.30
CA ILE A 8 -29.74 39.14 12.71
C ILE A 8 -29.35 38.41 11.42
N THR A 9 -28.08 38.47 11.06
CA THR A 9 -27.52 37.73 9.92
C THR A 9 -27.14 36.33 10.41
N THR A 10 -27.98 35.33 10.10
CA THR A 10 -27.70 33.92 10.43
C THR A 10 -26.62 33.40 9.48
N LEU A 11 -25.40 33.21 9.99
CA LEU A 11 -24.30 32.58 9.26
C LEU A 11 -24.53 31.06 9.24
N LEU A 12 -25.04 30.53 8.13
CA LEU A 12 -25.15 29.09 7.90
C LEU A 12 -23.74 28.53 7.67
N LEU A 13 -23.13 27.93 8.71
CA LEU A 13 -21.98 27.04 8.51
C LEU A 13 -22.47 25.78 7.81
N SER A 14 -22.18 25.68 6.51
CA SER A 14 -22.28 24.42 5.79
C SER A 14 -21.21 23.47 6.34
N ILE A 15 -21.62 22.55 7.21
CA ILE A 15 -20.80 21.38 7.56
C ILE A 15 -20.71 20.54 6.29
N SER A 16 -19.64 20.72 5.51
CA SER A 16 -19.32 19.81 4.42
C SER A 16 -18.89 18.50 5.05
N VAL A 17 -19.83 17.56 5.16
CA VAL A 17 -19.49 16.16 5.39
C VAL A 17 -18.61 15.77 4.21
N THR A 18 -17.30 15.64 4.44
CA THR A 18 -16.38 15.06 3.45
C THR A 18 -16.85 13.63 3.23
N ARG A 19 -17.62 13.43 2.16
CA ARG A 19 -17.93 12.10 1.65
C ARG A 19 -16.57 11.41 1.43
N GLY A 20 -16.38 10.24 2.02
CA GLY A 20 -15.16 9.45 1.84
C GLY A 20 -14.84 9.33 0.34
N GLN A 21 -13.58 9.50 -0.02
CA GLN A 21 -13.18 9.36 -1.41
C GLN A 21 -13.30 7.88 -1.81
N THR A 22 -13.62 7.61 -3.07
CA THR A 22 -13.72 6.24 -3.60
C THR A 22 -12.75 6.04 -4.74
N PHE A 23 -12.19 4.83 -4.83
CA PHE A 23 -11.43 4.36 -5.97
C PHE A 23 -12.01 3.02 -6.40
N THR A 24 -12.48 2.93 -7.64
CA THR A 24 -13.19 1.74 -8.15
C THR A 24 -12.78 1.48 -9.60
N ILE A 25 -13.05 0.27 -10.09
CA ILE A 25 -12.84 -0.10 -11.48
C ILE A 25 -14.19 -0.27 -12.17
N SER A 26 -14.32 0.27 -13.37
CA SER A 26 -15.51 0.11 -14.20
C SER A 26 -15.08 -0.12 -15.64
N GLY A 27 -15.26 -1.35 -16.13
CA GLY A 27 -14.76 -1.75 -17.44
C GLY A 27 -13.23 -1.65 -17.48
N ASP A 28 -12.70 -0.88 -18.43
CA ASP A 28 -11.27 -0.64 -18.65
C ASP A 28 -10.74 0.64 -17.97
N GLN A 29 -11.52 1.25 -17.08
CA GLN A 29 -11.17 2.52 -16.43
C GLN A 29 -11.10 2.42 -14.91
N PHE A 30 -10.07 3.04 -14.35
CA PHE A 30 -10.08 3.43 -12.94
C PHE A 30 -10.93 4.69 -12.77
N LEU A 31 -11.73 4.71 -11.70
CA LEU A 31 -12.56 5.84 -11.33
C LEU A 31 -12.16 6.35 -9.95
N LEU A 32 -11.82 7.63 -9.85
CA LEU A 32 -11.64 8.34 -8.58
C LEU A 32 -12.88 9.20 -8.34
N ASN A 33 -13.62 8.91 -7.26
CA ASN A 33 -14.90 9.55 -6.94
C ASN A 33 -15.90 9.50 -8.11
N GLY A 34 -15.98 8.35 -8.79
CA GLY A 34 -16.87 8.13 -9.95
C GLY A 34 -16.44 8.83 -11.24
N LYS A 35 -15.26 9.47 -11.28
CA LYS A 35 -14.73 10.13 -12.48
C LYS A 35 -13.51 9.37 -13.03
N PRO A 36 -13.35 9.26 -14.36
CA PRO A 36 -12.17 8.63 -14.95
C PRO A 36 -10.86 9.19 -14.37
N PHE A 37 -9.99 8.29 -13.95
CA PHE A 37 -8.72 8.61 -13.32
C PHE A 37 -7.62 7.78 -13.97
N ARG A 38 -6.64 8.44 -14.58
CA ARG A 38 -5.45 7.75 -15.10
C ARG A 38 -4.33 7.85 -14.09
N ILE A 39 -3.77 6.70 -13.70
CA ILE A 39 -2.64 6.65 -12.78
C ILE A 39 -1.37 7.04 -13.55
N PHE A 40 -0.71 8.12 -13.11
CA PHE A 40 0.65 8.46 -13.50
C PHE A 40 1.51 8.33 -12.24
N SER A 41 2.15 7.18 -12.11
CA SER A 41 2.89 6.80 -10.90
C SER A 41 4.39 6.87 -11.10
N GLY A 42 5.12 7.24 -10.03
CA GLY A 42 6.57 7.06 -9.93
C GLY A 42 6.89 6.23 -8.69
N GLU A 43 7.81 5.28 -8.82
CA GLU A 43 8.24 4.45 -7.70
C GLU A 43 9.32 5.14 -6.88
N MET A 44 9.12 5.21 -5.57
CA MET A 44 10.03 5.86 -4.63
C MET A 44 9.95 5.18 -3.27
N HIS A 45 11.06 4.62 -2.82
CA HIS A 45 11.14 3.83 -1.58
C HIS A 45 11.61 4.70 -0.42
N TYR A 46 10.80 4.80 0.63
CA TYR A 46 11.06 5.65 1.79
C TYR A 46 12.35 5.25 2.52
N ASN A 47 12.64 3.96 2.65
CA ASN A 47 13.82 3.47 3.37
C ASN A 47 15.15 3.81 2.68
N ARG A 48 15.13 4.07 1.37
CA ARG A 48 16.31 4.49 0.58
C ARG A 48 16.62 5.98 0.68
N ILE A 49 15.78 6.75 1.36
CA ILE A 49 15.84 8.20 1.42
C ILE A 49 15.74 8.61 2.88
N PRO A 50 16.65 9.43 3.42
CA PRO A 50 16.50 9.94 4.78
C PRO A 50 15.17 10.69 4.96
N LYS A 51 14.50 10.47 6.11
CA LYS A 51 13.17 11.01 6.43
C LYS A 51 13.04 12.51 6.21
N GLU A 52 14.09 13.27 6.52
CA GLU A 52 14.16 14.72 6.36
C GLU A 52 13.96 15.15 4.89
N TYR A 53 14.23 14.26 3.93
CA TYR A 53 14.12 14.54 2.50
C TYR A 53 12.86 13.98 1.84
N TRP A 54 12.04 13.15 2.52
CA TRP A 54 10.84 12.57 1.91
C TRP A 54 9.93 13.61 1.26
N LYS A 55 9.64 14.70 1.99
CA LYS A 55 8.78 15.78 1.47
C LYS A 55 9.38 16.46 0.24
N ASP A 56 10.68 16.70 0.22
CA ASP A 56 11.37 17.28 -0.94
C ASP A 56 11.27 16.36 -2.16
N ARG A 57 11.54 15.05 -1.98
CA ARG A 57 11.51 14.10 -3.10
C ARG A 57 10.09 13.91 -3.65
N LEU A 58 9.09 13.79 -2.77
CA LEU A 58 7.68 13.68 -3.17
C LEU A 58 7.15 14.96 -3.82
N THR A 59 7.62 16.13 -3.40
CA THR A 59 7.26 17.41 -4.03
C THR A 59 7.80 17.47 -5.46
N LYS A 60 9.02 16.99 -5.70
CA LYS A 60 9.61 16.88 -7.05
C LYS A 60 8.85 15.87 -7.91
N LEU A 61 8.45 14.73 -7.35
CA LEU A 61 7.60 13.74 -8.01
C LEU A 61 6.28 14.38 -8.47
N LYS A 62 5.61 15.12 -7.59
CA LYS A 62 4.39 15.87 -7.92
C LYS A 62 4.63 16.93 -9.00
N ALA A 63 5.73 17.69 -8.91
CA ALA A 63 6.09 18.72 -9.87
C ALA A 63 6.41 18.16 -11.27
N ALA A 64 6.87 16.90 -11.35
CA ALA A 64 7.05 16.18 -12.61
C ALA A 64 5.71 15.79 -13.29
N GLY A 65 4.56 16.10 -12.68
CA GLY A 65 3.23 15.82 -13.22
C GLY A 65 2.64 14.48 -12.77
N LEU A 66 3.34 13.73 -11.91
CA LEU A 66 2.83 12.47 -11.37
C LEU A 66 1.74 12.74 -10.33
N ASN A 67 0.70 11.90 -10.33
CA ASN A 67 -0.42 12.01 -9.41
C ASN A 67 -0.42 10.93 -8.32
N THR A 68 0.48 9.96 -8.43
CA THR A 68 0.56 8.79 -7.58
C THR A 68 2.02 8.47 -7.29
N VAL A 69 2.33 8.04 -6.07
CA VAL A 69 3.61 7.43 -5.72
C VAL A 69 3.42 5.93 -5.48
N CYS A 70 4.37 5.13 -5.93
CA CYS A 70 4.44 3.70 -5.66
C CYS A 70 5.57 3.43 -4.66
N THR A 71 5.34 2.57 -3.67
CA THR A 71 6.41 2.14 -2.74
C THR A 71 6.25 0.68 -2.34
N TYR A 72 7.38 -0.02 -2.25
CA TYR A 72 7.46 -1.29 -1.53
C TYR A 72 7.46 -1.08 -0.02
N VAL A 73 7.22 -2.16 0.73
CA VAL A 73 7.47 -2.26 2.17
C VAL A 73 8.46 -3.40 2.42
N PHE A 74 9.57 -3.09 3.09
CA PHE A 74 10.68 -4.02 3.24
C PHE A 74 10.58 -4.76 4.58
N TRP A 75 9.99 -5.96 4.56
CA TRP A 75 9.70 -6.73 5.77
C TRP A 75 10.95 -6.93 6.64
N ASN A 76 12.10 -7.24 6.06
CA ASN A 76 13.36 -7.43 6.78
C ASN A 76 13.79 -6.25 7.65
N GLU A 77 13.56 -5.02 7.19
CA GLU A 77 13.85 -3.83 7.98
C GLU A 77 12.82 -3.59 9.07
N HIS A 78 11.54 -3.88 8.78
CA HIS A 78 10.46 -3.69 9.75
C HIS A 78 10.42 -4.76 10.83
N GLU A 79 10.90 -5.98 10.58
CA GLU A 79 10.96 -7.07 11.56
C GLU A 79 12.38 -7.68 11.59
N PRO A 80 13.40 -6.94 12.10
CA PRO A 80 14.79 -7.41 12.09
C PRO A 80 15.00 -8.67 12.94
N SER A 81 14.08 -8.97 13.86
CA SER A 81 14.02 -10.24 14.57
C SER A 81 12.56 -10.64 14.83
N PRO A 82 12.25 -11.95 14.96
CA PRO A 82 10.87 -12.42 15.03
C PRO A 82 10.06 -11.70 16.13
N GLY A 83 8.95 -11.08 15.73
CA GLY A 83 8.02 -10.36 16.58
C GLY A 83 8.48 -8.99 17.06
N LYS A 84 9.70 -8.54 16.73
CA LYS A 84 10.20 -7.21 17.09
C LYS A 84 10.11 -6.30 15.88
N PHE A 85 9.17 -5.37 15.94
CA PHE A 85 8.89 -4.48 14.83
C PHE A 85 9.39 -3.06 15.05
N ASP A 86 9.86 -2.43 13.98
CA ASP A 86 10.21 -1.00 13.93
C ASP A 86 9.47 -0.28 12.80
N PHE A 87 8.75 0.78 13.19
CA PHE A 87 8.03 1.70 12.30
C PHE A 87 8.33 3.15 12.67
N THR A 88 9.53 3.40 13.20
CA THR A 88 9.98 4.71 13.65
C THR A 88 11.11 5.23 12.77
N GLY A 89 11.47 6.51 12.94
CA GLY A 89 12.58 7.11 12.19
C GLY A 89 12.41 6.94 10.69
N ASN A 90 13.42 6.38 10.01
CA ASN A 90 13.41 6.14 8.57
C ASN A 90 12.49 4.99 8.12
N LEU A 91 11.91 4.25 9.07
CA LEU A 91 10.96 3.16 8.82
C LEU A 91 9.51 3.57 9.15
N ASP A 92 9.28 4.86 9.44
CA ASP A 92 7.94 5.42 9.65
C ASP A 92 7.20 5.60 8.31
N ILE A 93 6.79 4.47 7.73
CA ILE A 93 6.06 4.42 6.46
C ILE A 93 4.70 5.13 6.56
N ALA A 94 4.06 5.10 7.73
CA ALA A 94 2.80 5.79 7.93
C ALA A 94 2.99 7.31 7.75
N GLU A 95 4.09 7.88 8.26
CA GLU A 95 4.42 9.28 8.04
C GLU A 95 4.80 9.57 6.59
N TYR A 96 5.57 8.71 5.93
CA TYR A 96 5.86 8.85 4.50
C TYR A 96 4.58 8.96 3.66
N ILE A 97 3.60 8.09 3.94
CA ILE A 97 2.29 8.07 3.27
C ILE A 97 1.48 9.32 3.61
N ARG A 98 1.50 9.79 4.86
CA ARG A 98 0.85 11.06 5.27
C ARG A 98 1.47 12.26 4.56
N ILE A 99 2.79 12.29 4.37
CA ILE A 99 3.45 13.35 3.58
C ILE A 99 2.97 13.30 2.13
N ALA A 100 2.93 12.12 1.50
CA ALA A 100 2.39 11.97 0.15
C ALA A 100 0.94 12.47 0.06
N HIS A 101 0.11 12.13 1.04
CA HIS A 101 -1.27 12.61 1.14
C HIS A 101 -1.36 14.14 1.20
N SER A 102 -0.52 14.78 2.02
CA SER A 102 -0.49 16.25 2.18
C SER A 102 -0.13 16.99 0.87
N LEU A 103 0.56 16.31 -0.05
CA LEU A 103 0.95 16.83 -1.36
C LEU A 103 -0.10 16.51 -2.45
N GLY A 104 -1.22 15.88 -2.08
CA GLY A 104 -2.27 15.47 -3.00
C GLY A 104 -1.80 14.36 -3.96
N LEU A 105 -0.89 13.49 -3.51
CA LEU A 105 -0.52 12.25 -4.20
C LEU A 105 -1.39 11.10 -3.69
N LYS A 106 -1.75 10.19 -4.60
CA LYS A 106 -2.25 8.86 -4.25
C LYS A 106 -1.09 7.90 -4.00
N VAL A 107 -1.36 6.76 -3.38
CA VAL A 107 -0.36 5.74 -3.08
C VAL A 107 -0.77 4.38 -3.64
N LEU A 108 0.13 3.77 -4.40
CA LEU A 108 0.14 2.33 -4.68
C LEU A 108 1.08 1.67 -3.67
N LEU A 109 0.54 0.82 -2.80
CA LEU A 109 1.32 0.14 -1.79
C LEU A 109 1.69 -1.26 -2.28
N ARG A 110 2.97 -1.64 -2.20
CA ARG A 110 3.46 -2.96 -2.59
C ARG A 110 4.08 -3.66 -1.36
N PRO A 111 3.27 -4.21 -0.46
CA PRO A 111 3.73 -4.64 0.87
C PRO A 111 4.51 -5.96 0.90
N GLY A 112 4.62 -6.65 -0.24
CA GLY A 112 5.32 -7.93 -0.35
C GLY A 112 4.42 -9.13 -0.06
N PRO A 113 4.90 -10.14 0.71
CA PRO A 113 6.00 -10.09 1.68
C PRO A 113 7.40 -10.15 1.05
N TYR A 114 7.50 -10.70 -0.16
CA TYR A 114 8.67 -10.59 -1.02
C TYR A 114 8.47 -9.43 -2.00
N VAL A 115 9.49 -8.57 -2.15
CA VAL A 115 9.42 -7.36 -2.97
C VAL A 115 10.49 -7.29 -4.06
N CYS A 116 11.40 -8.28 -4.12
CA CYS A 116 12.58 -8.22 -4.99
C CYS A 116 13.37 -6.91 -4.78
N SER A 117 13.20 -5.96 -5.70
CA SER A 117 13.67 -4.58 -5.62
C SER A 117 15.19 -4.41 -5.53
N GLU A 118 15.98 -5.41 -5.93
CA GLU A 118 17.44 -5.41 -5.72
C GLU A 118 17.80 -5.13 -4.25
N TRP A 119 17.00 -5.65 -3.34
CA TRP A 119 17.16 -5.51 -1.88
C TRP A 119 17.58 -6.82 -1.24
N ASP A 120 18.21 -6.73 -0.07
CA ASP A 120 18.69 -7.90 0.67
C ASP A 120 17.57 -8.94 0.88
N LEU A 121 17.84 -10.16 0.44
CA LEU A 121 16.90 -11.30 0.37
C LEU A 121 15.51 -10.94 -0.19
N GLY A 122 15.43 -9.97 -1.11
CA GLY A 122 14.18 -9.49 -1.70
C GLY A 122 13.20 -8.93 -0.68
N GLY A 123 13.69 -8.38 0.44
CA GLY A 123 12.89 -7.86 1.54
C GLY A 123 12.45 -8.90 2.57
N LEU A 124 12.75 -10.19 2.37
CA LEU A 124 12.44 -11.22 3.35
C LEU A 124 13.46 -11.18 4.52
N PRO A 125 13.02 -11.31 5.79
CA PRO A 125 13.96 -11.34 6.90
C PRO A 125 14.85 -12.58 6.89
N ALA A 126 16.17 -12.39 7.01
CA ALA A 126 17.14 -13.49 7.02
C ALA A 126 16.91 -14.49 8.17
N TRP A 127 16.25 -14.09 9.26
CA TRP A 127 15.94 -15.01 10.36
C TRP A 127 14.96 -16.13 9.97
N LEU A 128 14.23 -16.01 8.86
CA LEU A 128 13.43 -17.10 8.28
C LEU A 128 14.31 -18.31 7.99
N LEU A 129 15.53 -18.07 7.50
CA LEU A 129 16.51 -19.09 7.10
C LEU A 129 17.15 -19.81 8.30
N LYS A 130 16.82 -19.44 9.54
CA LYS A 130 17.25 -20.19 10.73
C LYS A 130 16.62 -21.59 10.77
N ASN A 131 15.46 -21.76 10.16
CA ASN A 131 14.91 -23.08 9.88
C ASN A 131 15.45 -23.55 8.50
N PRO A 132 16.37 -24.52 8.44
CA PRO A 132 16.96 -24.95 7.18
C PRO A 132 15.96 -25.61 6.22
N GLU A 133 14.84 -26.12 6.75
CA GLU A 133 13.80 -26.79 5.96
C GLU A 133 12.73 -25.83 5.42
N ILE A 134 12.83 -24.52 5.73
CA ILE A 134 11.81 -23.56 5.31
C ILE A 134 11.76 -23.44 3.80
N LYS A 135 10.55 -23.48 3.24
CA LYS A 135 10.31 -23.10 1.84
C LYS A 135 9.67 -21.73 1.79
N LEU A 136 10.27 -20.83 1.01
CA LEU A 136 9.80 -19.45 0.88
C LEU A 136 8.79 -19.33 -0.26
N ARG A 137 7.90 -18.34 -0.16
CA ARG A 137 6.94 -17.95 -1.21
C ARG A 137 6.07 -19.14 -1.68
N CYS A 138 5.60 -19.94 -0.72
CA CYS A 138 4.67 -21.04 -0.92
C CYS A 138 3.93 -21.34 0.40
N MET A 139 3.07 -22.37 0.41
CA MET A 139 2.28 -22.79 1.58
C MET A 139 3.06 -23.45 2.74
N ASP A 140 4.36 -23.19 2.89
CA ASP A 140 5.09 -23.62 4.09
C ASP A 140 4.49 -22.97 5.36
N LYS A 141 4.13 -23.79 6.34
CA LYS A 141 3.44 -23.33 7.55
C LYS A 141 4.24 -22.32 8.37
N ASN A 142 5.56 -22.49 8.45
CA ASN A 142 6.43 -21.57 9.22
C ASN A 142 6.56 -20.23 8.49
N TYR A 143 6.69 -20.28 7.17
CA TYR A 143 6.69 -19.07 6.33
C TYR A 143 5.34 -18.34 6.42
N MET A 144 4.22 -19.02 6.22
CA MET A 144 2.89 -18.39 6.24
C MET A 144 2.52 -17.82 7.60
N SER A 145 2.88 -18.49 8.69
CA SER A 145 2.67 -17.95 10.05
C SER A 145 3.48 -16.66 10.30
N ALA A 146 4.68 -16.58 9.72
CA ALA A 146 5.52 -15.38 9.80
C ALA A 146 4.96 -14.24 8.93
N VAL A 147 4.55 -14.55 7.70
CA VAL A 147 3.89 -13.62 6.77
C VAL A 147 2.63 -13.02 7.40
N GLU A 148 1.77 -13.86 7.99
CA GLU A 148 0.56 -13.39 8.64
C GLU A 148 0.86 -12.40 9.78
N ARG A 149 1.81 -12.75 10.67
CA ARG A 149 2.23 -11.85 11.76
C ARG A 149 2.72 -10.50 11.24
N TYR A 150 3.53 -10.51 10.18
CA TYR A 150 4.02 -9.30 9.53
C TYR A 150 2.88 -8.43 8.99
N PHE A 151 1.96 -9.02 8.22
CA PHE A 151 0.84 -8.27 7.64
C PHE A 151 -0.12 -7.73 8.69
N ILE A 152 -0.46 -8.50 9.73
CA ILE A 152 -1.30 -8.00 10.83
C ILE A 152 -0.66 -6.78 11.49
N ARG A 153 0.65 -6.82 11.74
CA ARG A 153 1.36 -5.68 12.29
C ARG A 153 1.38 -4.50 11.32
N LEU A 154 1.72 -4.72 10.05
CA LEU A 154 1.72 -3.66 9.02
C LEU A 154 0.34 -3.00 8.87
N GLY A 155 -0.72 -3.81 8.87
CA GLY A 155 -2.09 -3.33 8.82
C GLY A 155 -2.44 -2.40 9.97
N SER A 156 -1.94 -2.67 11.18
CA SER A 156 -2.15 -1.77 12.33
C SER A 156 -1.51 -0.38 12.17
N GLU A 157 -0.53 -0.22 11.29
CA GLU A 157 0.08 1.07 10.95
C GLU A 157 -0.65 1.79 9.80
N LEU A 158 -1.20 1.03 8.85
CA LEU A 158 -1.57 1.57 7.54
C LEU A 158 -3.06 1.50 7.19
N LYS A 159 -3.86 0.68 7.89
CA LYS A 159 -5.27 0.48 7.53
C LYS A 159 -6.06 1.78 7.45
N ASP A 160 -5.83 2.73 8.36
CA ASP A 160 -6.56 4.01 8.39
C ASP A 160 -6.07 5.01 7.33
N LEU A 161 -5.00 4.69 6.58
CA LEU A 161 -4.46 5.50 5.48
C LEU A 161 -4.99 5.09 4.11
N GLN A 162 -5.97 4.19 4.07
CA GLN A 162 -6.66 3.82 2.84
C GLN A 162 -7.69 4.86 2.41
N ILE A 163 -7.94 4.96 1.11
CA ILE A 163 -8.89 5.94 0.57
C ILE A 163 -10.32 5.77 1.10
N THR A 164 -10.71 4.52 1.37
CA THR A 164 -11.94 4.11 2.07
C THR A 164 -12.06 4.70 3.48
N HIS A 165 -10.93 5.00 4.12
CA HIS A 165 -10.80 5.63 5.44
C HIS A 165 -10.32 7.08 5.37
N GLY A 166 -10.30 7.69 4.18
CA GLY A 166 -9.92 9.09 3.96
C GLY A 166 -8.42 9.34 3.74
N GLY A 167 -7.61 8.29 3.60
CA GLY A 167 -6.19 8.40 3.27
C GLY A 167 -5.86 8.30 1.76
N PRO A 168 -4.57 8.24 1.38
CA PRO A 168 -4.15 8.26 -0.02
C PRO A 168 -3.98 6.88 -0.67
N ILE A 169 -3.97 5.77 0.08
CA ILE A 169 -3.72 4.43 -0.49
C ILE A 169 -4.94 4.01 -1.30
N ILE A 170 -4.75 3.80 -2.61
CA ILE A 170 -5.82 3.47 -3.55
C ILE A 170 -5.83 2.02 -4.00
N MET A 171 -4.66 1.36 -3.99
CA MET A 171 -4.52 -0.05 -4.34
C MET A 171 -3.35 -0.67 -3.59
N VAL A 172 -3.43 -1.97 -3.34
CA VAL A 172 -2.39 -2.75 -2.66
C VAL A 172 -2.00 -3.96 -3.50
N GLN A 173 -0.71 -4.18 -3.73
CA GLN A 173 -0.24 -5.35 -4.47
C GLN A 173 -0.24 -6.60 -3.59
N VAL A 174 -0.64 -7.73 -4.17
CA VAL A 174 -0.42 -9.08 -3.64
C VAL A 174 0.85 -9.64 -4.26
N GLU A 175 1.84 -9.96 -3.40
CA GLU A 175 3.11 -10.54 -3.85
C GLU A 175 3.88 -9.60 -4.81
N ASN A 176 4.88 -10.13 -5.51
CA ASN A 176 5.65 -9.45 -6.54
C ASN A 176 6.20 -10.45 -7.58
N GLU A 177 5.70 -10.36 -8.82
CA GLU A 177 6.17 -11.17 -9.96
C GLU A 177 6.21 -12.66 -9.62
N TYR A 178 5.12 -13.16 -9.02
CA TYR A 178 5.07 -14.51 -8.51
C TYR A 178 5.23 -15.54 -9.63
N GLY A 179 4.73 -15.25 -10.83
CA GLY A 179 4.89 -16.12 -11.98
C GLY A 179 6.34 -16.32 -12.43
N SER A 180 7.25 -15.43 -12.03
CA SER A 180 8.70 -15.61 -12.25
C SER A 180 9.36 -16.54 -11.22
N TYR A 181 8.62 -16.99 -10.21
CA TYR A 181 9.10 -17.85 -9.15
C TYR A 181 8.38 -19.21 -9.09
N GLY A 182 7.05 -19.19 -9.11
CA GLY A 182 6.24 -20.37 -8.91
C GLY A 182 4.81 -20.20 -9.38
N ASN A 183 3.99 -21.22 -9.11
CA ASN A 183 2.60 -21.31 -9.55
C ASN A 183 1.67 -21.82 -8.43
N ASP A 184 2.07 -21.72 -7.16
CA ASP A 184 1.25 -22.06 -6.00
C ASP A 184 0.10 -21.05 -5.83
N LYS A 185 -1.05 -21.36 -6.43
CA LYS A 185 -2.26 -20.52 -6.34
C LYS A 185 -2.90 -20.55 -4.95
N GLU A 186 -2.65 -21.59 -4.17
CA GLU A 186 -3.11 -21.67 -2.78
C GLU A 186 -2.37 -20.65 -1.92
N TYR A 187 -1.04 -20.56 -2.07
CA TYR A 187 -0.23 -19.51 -1.46
C TYR A 187 -0.71 -18.10 -1.83
N MET A 188 -0.90 -17.83 -3.12
CA MET A 188 -1.36 -16.50 -3.58
C MET A 188 -2.74 -16.15 -3.02
N SER A 189 -3.66 -17.12 -2.98
CA SER A 189 -5.01 -16.93 -2.44
C SER A 189 -5.00 -16.71 -0.93
N GLU A 190 -4.17 -17.44 -0.19
CA GLU A 190 -4.02 -17.27 1.25
C GLU A 190 -3.33 -15.95 1.59
N LEU A 191 -2.32 -15.53 0.82
CA LEU A 191 -1.68 -14.23 0.99
C LEU A 191 -2.68 -13.08 0.78
N LYS A 192 -3.54 -13.17 -0.25
CA LYS A 192 -4.66 -12.24 -0.44
C LYS A 192 -5.57 -12.20 0.78
N SER A 193 -5.94 -13.36 1.33
CA SER A 193 -6.76 -13.48 2.55
C SER A 193 -6.10 -12.79 3.75
N ILE A 194 -4.80 -13.01 3.95
CA ILE A 194 -3.99 -12.37 5.01
C ILE A 194 -3.98 -10.84 4.85
N ILE A 195 -3.80 -10.33 3.62
CA ILE A 195 -3.83 -8.89 3.33
C ILE A 195 -5.20 -8.30 3.70
N ARG A 196 -6.30 -8.99 3.33
CA ARG A 196 -7.65 -8.58 3.74
C ARG A 196 -7.82 -8.62 5.26
N LYS A 197 -7.36 -9.68 5.93
CA LYS A 197 -7.41 -9.83 7.39
C LYS A 197 -6.62 -8.74 8.13
N ALA A 198 -5.53 -8.26 7.55
CA ALA A 198 -4.75 -7.13 8.06
C ALA A 198 -5.50 -5.78 7.97
N GLY A 199 -6.66 -5.75 7.31
CA GLY A 199 -7.51 -4.57 7.22
C GLY A 199 -7.38 -3.79 5.92
N PHE A 200 -6.69 -4.33 4.91
CA PHE A 200 -6.64 -3.69 3.59
C PHE A 200 -7.92 -3.97 2.80
N ASP A 201 -8.76 -2.96 2.60
CA ASP A 201 -10.08 -3.03 1.99
C ASP A 201 -10.16 -2.35 0.60
N VAL A 202 -9.08 -1.75 0.13
CA VAL A 202 -8.96 -1.18 -1.23
C VAL A 202 -8.80 -2.25 -2.32
N GLU A 203 -8.78 -1.84 -3.58
CA GLU A 203 -8.52 -2.76 -4.70
C GLU A 203 -7.15 -3.44 -4.55
N LEU A 204 -7.13 -4.75 -4.79
CA LEU A 204 -5.88 -5.52 -4.82
C LEU A 204 -5.44 -5.72 -6.26
N PHE A 205 -4.13 -5.80 -6.49
CA PHE A 205 -3.58 -6.11 -7.81
C PHE A 205 -2.38 -7.05 -7.76
N THR A 206 -2.02 -7.65 -8.88
CA THR A 206 -0.79 -8.42 -9.11
C THR A 206 0.08 -7.74 -10.18
N SER A 207 1.35 -8.11 -10.28
CA SER A 207 2.21 -7.64 -11.37
C SER A 207 3.19 -8.73 -11.77
N ASP A 208 3.27 -9.03 -13.06
CA ASP A 208 4.14 -10.03 -13.62
C ASP A 208 4.67 -9.57 -14.99
N GLY A 209 5.76 -10.19 -15.44
CA GLY A 209 6.22 -10.00 -16.81
C GLY A 209 5.15 -10.42 -17.84
N PRO A 210 5.13 -9.83 -19.04
CA PRO A 210 4.02 -9.96 -19.98
C PRO A 210 3.95 -11.31 -20.72
N ALA A 211 4.78 -12.29 -20.34
CA ALA A 211 4.77 -13.60 -20.97
C ALA A 211 3.62 -14.45 -20.44
N HIS A 212 2.95 -15.20 -21.32
CA HIS A 212 1.74 -15.95 -20.98
C HIS A 212 1.91 -16.86 -19.76
N TYR A 213 3.01 -17.61 -19.69
CA TYR A 213 3.29 -18.52 -18.57
C TYR A 213 3.53 -17.81 -17.23
N LEU A 214 4.01 -16.57 -17.25
CA LEU A 214 4.18 -15.74 -16.05
C LEU A 214 2.81 -15.27 -15.57
N LEU A 215 1.97 -14.76 -16.47
CA LEU A 215 0.62 -14.31 -16.14
C LEU A 215 -0.27 -15.46 -15.65
N GLU A 216 -0.22 -16.61 -16.33
CA GLU A 216 -0.92 -17.83 -15.92
C GLU A 216 -0.57 -18.22 -14.48
N SER A 217 0.69 -18.08 -14.09
CA SER A 217 1.19 -18.46 -12.77
C SER A 217 0.98 -17.37 -11.71
N GLY A 218 1.09 -16.08 -12.06
CA GLY A 218 1.08 -14.95 -11.14
C GLY A 218 -0.28 -14.29 -10.88
N THR A 219 -1.23 -14.35 -11.82
CA THR A 219 -2.54 -13.69 -11.69
C THR A 219 -3.50 -14.43 -10.74
N LEU A 220 -4.41 -13.71 -10.09
CA LEU A 220 -5.57 -14.26 -9.37
C LEU A 220 -6.86 -13.73 -9.99
N ASP A 221 -7.89 -14.57 -10.12
CA ASP A 221 -9.12 -14.25 -10.88
C ASP A 221 -9.91 -13.03 -10.36
N ASP A 222 -9.82 -12.71 -9.07
CA ASP A 222 -10.54 -11.61 -8.40
C ASP A 222 -9.61 -10.48 -7.94
N VAL A 223 -8.42 -10.40 -8.56
CA VAL A 223 -7.39 -9.39 -8.29
C VAL A 223 -6.99 -8.76 -9.62
N VAL A 224 -6.76 -7.45 -9.60
CA VAL A 224 -6.46 -6.64 -10.80
C VAL A 224 -5.10 -6.97 -11.38
#